data_AF-A0A7T0RC01-F1
#
_entry.id   AF-A0A7T0RC01-F1
#
_cell.length_a   1.000
_cell.length_b   1.000
_cell.length_c   1.000
_cell.angle_alpha   90.00
_cell.angle_beta   90.00
_cell.angle_gamma   90.00
#
_symmetry.space_group_name_H-M   'P 1'
#
loop_
_entity.id
_entity.type
_entity.pdbx_description
1 polymer ?
#
loop_
_entity_poly.entity_id
_entity_poly.type
_entity_poly.pdbx_seq_one_letter_code
_entity_poly.pdbx_strand_id
1 'polypeptide(L)'
;MDVNECRVAIVADDLTGALDAAAPFAQRGATTRVVVALESLEASLDAWQGALPDVIAVTTESRHLMASAAAERVTQATRILARLAPAVWFKKIDSTLRGQAVAESLAMHRACCRRLLLAPAVPSQGRTTCDARILVYGQPLEATDFARDARSQPPHWWPGCSVRCRRITPGAPCSRSATADGGQRGRCRNRCRP
;
A
#
# COMPACT_ATOMS: atom_id res chain seq x y z
N MET A 1 31.47 -11.67 -6.95
CA MET A 1 30.79 -10.38 -6.77
C MET A 1 29.33 -10.73 -6.66
N ASP A 2 28.72 -10.56 -5.49
CA ASP A 2 27.27 -10.77 -5.38
C ASP A 2 26.59 -9.80 -6.32
N VAL A 3 25.85 -10.34 -7.29
CA VAL A 3 24.91 -9.55 -8.09
C VAL A 3 23.98 -8.88 -7.10
N ASN A 4 24.02 -7.55 -7.02
CA ASN A 4 23.22 -6.83 -6.04
C ASN A 4 21.75 -6.96 -6.48
N GLU A 5 21.01 -7.84 -5.83
CA GLU A 5 19.59 -8.01 -6.08
C GLU A 5 18.82 -6.90 -5.36
N CYS A 6 17.82 -6.32 -6.01
CA CYS A 6 16.93 -5.38 -5.33
C CYS A 6 16.23 -6.09 -4.18
N ARG A 7 16.43 -5.63 -2.94
CA ARG A 7 15.88 -6.27 -1.74
C ARG A 7 14.49 -5.75 -1.40
N VAL A 8 14.25 -4.46 -1.62
CA VAL A 8 13.00 -3.78 -1.27
C VAL A 8 12.47 -2.96 -2.44
N ALA A 9 11.24 -3.26 -2.84
CA ALA A 9 10.48 -2.49 -3.82
C ALA A 9 9.38 -1.68 -3.12
N ILE A 10 9.43 -0.36 -3.24
CA ILE A 10 8.45 0.58 -2.69
C ILE A 10 7.62 1.16 -3.83
N VAL A 11 6.30 1.01 -3.77
CA VAL A 11 5.36 1.66 -4.71
C VAL A 11 4.55 2.67 -3.91
N ALA A 12 4.77 3.97 -4.16
CA ALA A 12 4.13 5.06 -3.45
C ALA A 12 3.11 5.77 -4.34
N ASP A 13 2.01 6.25 -3.74
CA ASP A 13 0.96 6.99 -4.45
C ASP A 13 1.35 8.43 -4.78
N ASP A 14 2.34 8.99 -4.09
CA ASP A 14 2.91 10.33 -4.32
C ASP A 14 4.44 10.35 -4.09
N LEU A 15 5.10 11.40 -4.61
CA LEU A 15 6.55 11.57 -4.47
C LEU A 15 7.00 11.78 -3.02
N THR A 16 6.27 12.58 -2.24
CA THR A 16 6.62 12.84 -0.83
C THR A 16 6.63 11.54 -0.02
N GLY A 17 5.60 10.70 -0.19
CA GLY A 17 5.54 9.39 0.44
C GLY A 17 6.63 8.45 -0.04
N ALA A 18 7.01 8.48 -1.32
CA ALA A 18 8.12 7.69 -1.84
C ALA A 18 9.44 8.04 -1.13
N LEU A 19 9.74 9.33 -1.00
CA LEU A 19 10.93 9.83 -0.33
C LEU A 19 10.92 9.50 1.17
N ASP A 20 9.81 9.74 1.85
CA ASP A 20 9.62 9.43 3.28
C ASP A 20 9.80 7.93 3.57
N ALA A 21 9.24 7.05 2.74
CA ALA A 21 9.37 5.61 2.91
C ALA A 21 10.78 5.10 2.62
N ALA A 22 11.50 5.73 1.69
CA ALA A 22 12.84 5.33 1.28
C ALA A 22 13.94 5.86 2.22
N ALA A 23 13.76 7.05 2.80
CA ALA A 23 14.79 7.73 3.60
C ALA A 23 15.34 6.88 4.77
N PRO A 24 14.54 6.13 5.55
CA PRO A 24 15.06 5.31 6.64
C PRO A 24 15.97 4.16 6.16
N PHE A 25 15.86 3.71 4.91
CA PHE A 25 16.76 2.72 4.34
C PHE A 25 18.12 3.35 4.00
N ALA A 26 18.09 4.51 3.33
CA ALA A 26 19.31 5.27 3.00
C ALA A 26 20.09 5.68 4.26
N GLN A 27 19.39 6.14 5.30
CA GLN A 27 19.99 6.48 6.60
C GLN A 27 20.70 5.28 7.27
N ARG A 28 20.32 4.04 6.93
CA ARG A 28 20.93 2.81 7.43
C ARG A 28 21.95 2.21 6.46
N GLY A 29 22.38 2.97 5.46
CA GLY A 29 23.46 2.60 4.54
C GLY A 29 23.02 1.78 3.32
N ALA A 30 21.72 1.53 3.12
CA ALA A 30 21.24 0.85 1.91
C ALA A 30 21.36 1.77 0.69
N THR A 31 21.90 1.25 -0.41
CA THR A 31 21.87 1.95 -1.70
C THR A 31 20.40 2.11 -2.13
N THR A 32 19.94 3.35 -2.20
CA THR A 32 18.51 3.66 -2.35
C THR A 32 18.29 4.61 -3.51
N ARG A 33 17.33 4.30 -4.39
CA ARG A 33 16.94 5.16 -5.51
C ARG A 33 15.43 5.38 -5.50
N VAL A 34 15.02 6.62 -5.75
CA VAL A 34 13.61 7.00 -5.94
C VAL A 34 13.43 7.42 -7.39
N VAL A 35 12.59 6.67 -8.12
CA VAL A 35 12.16 6.98 -9.47
C VAL A 35 10.98 7.93 -9.38
N VAL A 36 11.18 9.16 -9.86
CA VAL A 36 10.24 10.28 -9.70
C VAL A 36 9.08 10.27 -10.70
N ALA A 37 9.15 9.43 -11.73
CA ALA A 37 8.08 9.24 -12.71
C ALA A 37 7.98 7.76 -13.09
N LEU A 38 6.79 7.17 -13.03
CA LEU A 38 6.57 5.77 -13.39
C LEU A 38 7.05 5.45 -14.81
N GLU A 39 6.88 6.41 -15.72
CA GLU A 39 7.22 6.32 -17.13
C GLU A 39 8.74 6.14 -17.33
N SER A 40 9.57 6.62 -16.41
CA SER A 40 11.03 6.46 -16.47
C SER A 40 11.55 5.22 -15.75
N LEU A 41 10.66 4.39 -15.17
CA LEU A 41 11.07 3.24 -14.35
C LEU A 41 11.90 2.23 -15.17
N GLU A 42 11.40 1.78 -16.32
CA GLU A 42 12.12 0.82 -17.18
C GLU A 42 13.49 1.37 -17.59
N ALA A 43 13.53 2.59 -18.12
CA ALA A 43 14.78 3.24 -18.52
C ALA A 43 15.77 3.39 -17.34
N SER A 44 15.28 3.59 -16.12
CA SER A 44 16.13 3.65 -14.92
C SER A 44 16.73 2.28 -14.60
N LEU A 45 15.95 1.21 -14.70
CA LEU A 45 16.43 -0.16 -14.49
C LEU A 45 17.50 -0.53 -15.53
N ASP A 46 17.26 -0.20 -16.81
CA ASP A 46 18.20 -0.44 -17.90
C ASP A 46 19.51 0.33 -17.68
N ALA A 47 19.42 1.60 -17.26
CA ALA A 47 20.59 2.44 -17.00
C ALA A 47 21.49 1.90 -15.86
N TRP A 48 20.93 1.16 -14.90
CA TRP A 48 21.70 0.55 -13.81
C TRP A 48 22.46 -0.70 -14.24
N GLN A 49 22.20 -1.26 -15.44
CA GLN A 49 23.01 -2.33 -16.05
C GLN A 49 23.28 -3.52 -15.10
N GLY A 50 22.27 -3.89 -14.30
CA GLY A 50 22.37 -4.99 -13.33
C GLY A 50 23.03 -4.63 -11.99
N ALA A 51 23.63 -3.44 -11.85
CA ALA A 51 24.07 -2.91 -10.56
C ALA A 51 22.89 -2.25 -9.82
N LEU A 52 21.89 -3.06 -9.45
CA LEU A 52 20.66 -2.56 -8.84
C LEU A 52 20.93 -2.01 -7.42
N PRO A 53 20.22 -0.94 -7.01
CA PRO A 53 20.24 -0.51 -5.62
C PRO A 53 19.48 -1.51 -4.72
N ASP A 54 19.84 -1.55 -3.45
CA ASP A 54 19.17 -2.37 -2.42
C ASP A 54 17.67 -2.04 -2.31
N VAL A 55 17.34 -0.76 -2.50
CA VAL A 55 15.97 -0.24 -2.38
C VAL A 55 15.62 0.60 -3.60
N ILE A 56 14.51 0.24 -4.24
CA ILE A 56 13.91 1.03 -5.32
C ILE A 56 12.54 1.49 -4.86
N ALA A 57 12.35 2.81 -4.80
CA ALA A 57 11.03 3.40 -4.67
C ALA A 57 10.59 4.02 -6.00
N VAL A 58 9.30 3.93 -6.31
CA VAL A 58 8.69 4.63 -7.44
C VAL A 58 7.42 5.32 -6.98
N THR A 59 7.24 6.58 -7.39
CA THR A 59 5.94 7.25 -7.27
C THR A 59 5.06 6.90 -8.48
N THR A 60 3.81 6.57 -8.21
CA THR A 60 2.78 6.41 -9.23
C THR A 60 2.00 7.70 -9.45
N GLU A 61 2.22 8.78 -8.69
CA GLU A 61 1.46 10.04 -8.80
C GLU A 61 -0.06 9.81 -8.94
N SER A 62 -0.57 8.83 -8.18
CA SER A 62 -1.89 8.26 -8.35
C SER A 62 -2.92 8.71 -7.32
N ARG A 63 -2.48 9.43 -6.28
CA ARG A 63 -3.32 9.88 -5.16
C ARG A 63 -4.62 10.57 -5.60
N HIS A 64 -4.51 11.42 -6.61
CA HIS A 64 -5.60 12.26 -7.11
C HIS A 64 -6.31 11.68 -8.33
N LEU A 65 -5.95 10.46 -8.75
CA LEU A 65 -6.56 9.80 -9.90
C LEU A 65 -7.83 9.05 -9.49
N MET A 66 -8.60 8.68 -10.51
CA MET A 66 -9.70 7.72 -10.38
C MET A 66 -9.15 6.34 -9.99
N ALA A 67 -9.96 5.55 -9.29
CA ALA A 67 -9.56 4.23 -8.78
C ALA A 67 -9.01 3.29 -9.85
N SER A 68 -9.58 3.29 -11.06
CA SER A 68 -9.11 2.46 -12.19
C SER A 68 -7.72 2.88 -12.66
N ALA A 69 -7.51 4.16 -12.94
CA ALA A 69 -6.22 4.69 -13.38
C ALA A 69 -5.13 4.51 -12.31
N ALA A 70 -5.46 4.70 -11.03
CA ALA A 70 -4.53 4.43 -9.93
C ALA A 70 -4.14 2.94 -9.86
N ALA A 71 -5.11 2.04 -9.98
CA ALA A 71 -4.88 0.59 -10.01
C ALA A 71 -4.03 0.16 -11.21
N GLU A 72 -4.24 0.73 -12.39
CA GLU A 72 -3.44 0.46 -13.59
C GLU A 72 -1.98 0.86 -13.39
N ARG A 73 -1.72 2.07 -12.90
CA ARG A 73 -0.35 2.56 -12.65
C ARG A 73 0.38 1.73 -11.60
N VAL A 74 -0.30 1.33 -10.52
CA VAL A 74 0.28 0.44 -9.51
C VAL A 74 0.53 -0.96 -10.08
N THR A 75 -0.37 -1.48 -10.92
CA THR A 75 -0.17 -2.77 -11.60
C THR A 75 1.07 -2.73 -12.50
N GLN A 76 1.22 -1.65 -13.28
CA GLN A 76 2.37 -1.43 -14.14
C GLN A 76 3.67 -1.38 -13.33
N ALA A 77 3.74 -0.52 -12.31
CA ALA A 77 4.91 -0.40 -11.42
C ALA A 77 5.28 -1.75 -10.80
N THR A 78 4.29 -2.47 -10.28
CA THR A 78 4.48 -3.77 -9.62
C THR A 78 4.99 -4.81 -10.61
N ARG A 79 4.47 -4.88 -11.84
CA ARG A 79 4.92 -5.84 -12.85
C ARG A 79 6.36 -5.59 -13.29
N ILE A 80 6.74 -4.32 -13.45
CA ILE A 80 8.12 -3.94 -13.81
C ILE A 80 9.07 -4.37 -12.68
N LEU A 81 8.79 -3.97 -11.45
CA LEU A 81 9.62 -4.28 -10.28
C LEU A 81 9.65 -5.78 -9.95
N ALA A 82 8.62 -6.54 -10.30
CA ALA A 82 8.57 -7.98 -10.04
C ALA A 82 9.65 -8.77 -10.79
N ARG A 83 10.16 -8.22 -11.92
CA ARG A 83 11.28 -8.81 -12.66
C ARG A 83 12.58 -8.84 -11.85
N LEU A 84 12.67 -7.99 -10.82
CA LEU A 84 13.81 -7.91 -9.92
C LEU A 84 13.70 -8.86 -8.72
N ALA A 85 12.60 -9.61 -8.62
CA ALA A 85 12.30 -10.56 -7.55
C ALA A 85 12.53 -10.02 -6.12
N PRO A 86 12.04 -8.81 -5.76
CA PRO A 86 12.36 -8.20 -4.48
C PRO A 86 11.82 -9.03 -3.31
N ALA A 87 12.67 -9.21 -2.29
CA ALA A 87 12.32 -9.95 -1.09
C ALA A 87 11.14 -9.30 -0.35
N VAL A 88 11.13 -7.96 -0.28
CA VAL A 88 10.12 -7.16 0.41
C VAL A 88 9.41 -6.22 -0.56
N TRP A 89 8.08 -6.21 -0.47
CA TRP A 89 7.23 -5.24 -1.14
C TRP A 89 6.63 -4.29 -0.12
N PHE A 90 6.62 -3.00 -0.45
CA PHE A 90 6.03 -1.97 0.38
C PHE A 90 5.12 -1.08 -0.45
N LYS A 91 3.80 -1.20 -0.27
CA LYS A 91 2.88 -0.18 -0.77
C LYS A 91 2.88 0.98 0.21
N LYS A 92 3.49 2.10 -0.17
CA LYS A 92 3.31 3.34 0.57
C LYS A 92 1.95 3.95 0.19
N ILE A 93 1.19 4.28 1.22
CA ILE A 93 -0.11 4.96 1.15
C ILE A 93 -0.10 6.16 2.10
N ASP A 94 -1.08 7.04 1.96
CA ASP A 94 -1.35 8.09 2.95
C ASP A 94 -1.84 7.50 4.28
N SER A 95 -1.29 7.96 5.41
CA SER A 95 -1.65 7.48 6.75
C SER A 95 -3.08 7.85 7.17
N THR A 96 -3.67 8.84 6.50
CA THR A 96 -5.09 9.22 6.64
C THR A 96 -5.95 8.65 5.51
N LEU A 97 -5.44 7.67 4.74
CA LEU A 97 -6.11 6.97 3.63
C LEU A 97 -6.63 7.87 2.51
N ARG A 98 -6.13 9.09 2.36
CA ARG A 98 -6.45 9.91 1.20
C ARG A 98 -6.04 9.21 -0.09
N GLY A 99 -6.85 9.37 -1.13
CA GLY A 99 -6.62 8.80 -2.45
C GLY A 99 -7.10 7.36 -2.58
N GLN A 100 -6.49 6.59 -3.48
CA GLN A 100 -7.01 5.29 -3.94
C GLN A 100 -6.42 4.09 -3.18
N ALA A 101 -6.17 4.23 -1.88
CA ALA A 101 -5.42 3.26 -1.07
C ALA A 101 -5.92 1.81 -1.21
N VAL A 102 -7.24 1.60 -1.24
CA VAL A 102 -7.85 0.26 -1.42
C VAL A 102 -7.62 -0.29 -2.82
N ALA A 103 -7.94 0.49 -3.87
CA ALA A 103 -7.82 0.06 -5.25
C ALA A 103 -6.36 -0.25 -5.61
N GLU A 104 -5.44 0.62 -5.19
CA GLU A 104 -4.00 0.46 -5.38
C GLU A 104 -3.46 -0.77 -4.65
N SER A 105 -3.81 -0.96 -3.37
CA SER A 105 -3.34 -2.12 -2.60
C SER A 105 -3.83 -3.43 -3.21
N LEU A 106 -5.10 -3.49 -3.64
CA LEU A 106 -5.65 -4.67 -4.31
C LEU A 106 -5.00 -4.91 -5.68
N ALA A 107 -4.67 -3.85 -6.42
CA ALA A 107 -3.94 -3.95 -7.68
C ALA A 107 -2.56 -4.57 -7.48
N MET A 108 -1.80 -4.08 -6.49
CA MET A 108 -0.51 -4.63 -6.13
C MET A 108 -0.62 -6.10 -5.70
N HIS A 109 -1.57 -6.43 -4.82
CA HIS A 109 -1.84 -7.80 -4.38
C HIS A 109 -2.07 -8.77 -5.55
N ARG A 110 -2.90 -8.37 -6.52
CA ARG A 110 -3.18 -9.19 -7.71
C ARG A 110 -1.96 -9.30 -8.62
N ALA A 111 -1.15 -8.26 -8.72
CA ALA A 111 0.01 -8.22 -9.60
C ALA A 111 1.20 -9.05 -9.06
N CYS A 112 1.43 -9.07 -7.74
CA CYS A 112 2.53 -9.82 -7.14
C CYS A 112 2.10 -11.13 -6.45
N CYS A 113 0.79 -11.41 -6.36
CA CYS A 113 0.22 -12.59 -5.69
C CYS A 113 0.64 -12.76 -4.22
N ARG A 114 0.98 -11.67 -3.51
CA ARG A 114 1.40 -11.69 -2.10
C ARG A 114 0.29 -11.21 -1.18
N ARG A 115 0.22 -11.76 0.04
CA ARG A 115 -0.71 -11.28 1.08
C ARG A 115 -0.37 -9.84 1.48
N LEU A 116 -1.39 -9.06 1.82
CA LEU A 116 -1.24 -7.68 2.28
C LEU A 116 -1.35 -7.59 3.79
N LEU A 117 -0.48 -6.79 4.39
CA LEU A 117 -0.65 -6.24 5.74
C LEU A 117 -0.86 -4.74 5.60
N LEU A 118 -2.02 -4.25 6.04
CA LEU A 118 -2.34 -2.83 6.04
C LEU A 118 -2.06 -2.24 7.43
N ALA A 119 -1.09 -1.31 7.50
CA ALA A 119 -0.68 -0.66 8.73
C ALA A 119 -0.44 0.84 8.49
N PRO A 120 -1.50 1.67 8.40
CA PRO A 120 -1.39 3.09 8.07
C PRO A 120 -0.97 3.96 9.26
N ALA A 121 -0.85 3.39 10.46
CA ALA A 121 -0.48 4.12 11.67
C ALA A 121 0.94 4.73 11.56
N VAL A 122 1.04 6.01 11.96
CA VAL A 122 2.31 6.73 12.14
C VAL A 122 2.23 7.42 13.51
N PRO A 123 2.51 6.70 14.62
CA PRO A 123 2.24 7.21 15.97
C PRO A 123 2.98 8.50 16.31
N SER A 124 4.20 8.69 15.81
CA SER A 124 4.98 9.93 15.98
C SER A 124 4.31 11.15 15.36
N GLN A 125 3.39 10.95 14.42
CA GLN A 125 2.58 12.01 13.82
C GLN A 125 1.14 12.00 14.37
N GLY A 126 0.86 11.30 15.46
CA GLY A 126 -0.48 11.21 16.04
C GLY A 126 -1.47 10.39 15.21
N ARG A 127 -1.01 9.60 14.23
CA ARG A 127 -1.89 8.69 13.46
C ARG A 127 -1.81 7.30 14.07
N THR A 128 -2.93 6.78 14.57
CA THR A 128 -3.02 5.43 15.14
C THR A 128 -4.12 4.61 14.46
N THR A 129 -4.05 3.29 14.59
CA THR A 129 -5.10 2.37 14.12
C THR A 129 -5.55 1.51 15.29
N CYS A 130 -6.79 1.70 15.73
CA CYS A 130 -7.41 0.95 16.82
C CYS A 130 -8.68 0.28 16.30
N ASP A 131 -8.85 -1.01 16.53
CA ASP A 131 -10.02 -1.77 16.07
C ASP A 131 -10.33 -1.58 14.57
N ALA A 132 -9.28 -1.60 13.75
CA ALA A 132 -9.33 -1.36 12.31
C ALA A 132 -9.87 0.02 11.90
N ARG A 133 -9.96 0.97 12.83
CA ARG A 133 -10.33 2.37 12.59
C ARG A 133 -9.12 3.28 12.76
N ILE A 134 -8.99 4.27 11.89
CA ILE A 134 -7.90 5.23 11.94
C ILE A 134 -8.29 6.40 12.82
N LEU A 135 -7.37 6.78 13.69
CA LEU A 135 -7.48 7.94 14.57
C LEU A 135 -6.37 8.94 14.22
N VAL A 136 -6.71 10.22 14.23
CA VAL A 136 -5.79 11.35 14.07
C VAL A 136 -5.85 12.17 15.35
N TYR A 137 -4.75 12.21 16.10
CA TYR A 137 -4.67 12.81 17.44
C TYR A 137 -5.80 12.34 18.38
N GLY A 138 -6.13 11.04 18.29
CA GLY A 138 -7.19 10.41 19.10
C GLY A 138 -8.62 10.60 18.57
N GLN A 139 -8.83 11.46 17.56
CA GLN A 139 -10.13 11.65 16.92
C GLN A 139 -10.31 10.68 15.73
N PRO A 140 -11.49 10.09 15.52
CA PRO A 140 -11.77 9.31 14.31
C PRO A 140 -11.49 10.11 13.03
N LEU A 141 -10.89 9.46 12.04
CA LEU A 141 -10.53 10.08 10.75
C LEU A 141 -11.71 10.86 10.13
N GLU A 142 -12.91 10.28 10.16
CA GLU A 142 -14.15 10.87 9.64
C GLU A 142 -14.58 12.17 10.34
N ALA A 143 -14.08 12.42 11.55
CA ALA A 143 -14.35 13.64 12.32
C ALA A 143 -13.29 14.74 12.07
N THR A 144 -12.25 14.46 11.28
CA THR A 144 -11.12 15.37 11.05
C THR A 144 -11.24 16.10 9.71
N ASP A 145 -10.42 17.13 9.49
CA ASP A 145 -10.37 17.84 8.20
C ASP A 145 -9.93 16.96 7.04
N PHE A 146 -9.17 15.89 7.30
CA PHE A 146 -8.76 14.93 6.26
C PHE A 146 -9.95 14.25 5.59
N ALA A 147 -11.07 14.06 6.31
CA ALA A 147 -12.31 13.50 5.75
C ALA A 147 -12.92 14.39 4.65
N ARG A 148 -12.59 15.68 4.66
CA ARG A 148 -13.10 16.70 3.73
C ARG A 148 -12.07 17.13 2.69
N ASP A 149 -10.99 16.37 2.50
CA ASP A 149 -9.97 16.68 1.49
C ASP A 149 -10.62 16.89 0.11
N ALA A 150 -10.41 18.06 -0.50
CA ALA A 150 -11.13 18.45 -1.71
C ALA A 150 -10.74 17.63 -2.96
N ARG A 151 -9.57 16.97 -2.94
CA ARG A 151 -9.03 16.26 -4.11
C ARG A 151 -9.10 14.75 -3.96
N SER A 152 -8.88 14.25 -2.76
CA SER A 152 -8.62 12.83 -2.49
C SER A 152 -9.19 12.43 -1.15
N GLN A 153 -10.52 12.51 -1.02
CA GLN A 153 -11.22 12.09 0.18
C GLN A 153 -10.87 10.64 0.55
N PRO A 154 -10.61 10.36 1.84
CA PRO A 154 -10.44 8.99 2.29
C PRO A 154 -11.74 8.19 2.11
N PRO A 155 -11.65 6.86 2.02
CA PRO A 155 -12.85 6.04 1.96
C PRO A 155 -13.70 6.27 3.23
N HIS A 156 -15.00 6.39 3.05
CA HIS A 156 -15.92 6.48 4.18
C HIS A 156 -15.83 5.18 5.00
N TRP A 157 -15.73 5.33 6.32
CA TRP A 157 -15.79 4.18 7.21
C TRP A 157 -17.23 3.63 7.22
N TRP A 158 -17.39 2.37 6.84
CA TRP A 158 -18.68 1.68 6.88
C TRP A 158 -18.61 0.52 7.90
N PRO A 159 -19.53 0.46 8.89
CA PRO A 159 -19.55 -0.59 9.92
C PRO A 159 -19.62 -2.03 9.39
N GLY A 160 -20.10 -2.20 8.15
CA GLY A 160 -20.21 -3.50 7.46
C GLY A 160 -19.08 -3.80 6.47
N CYS A 161 -17.92 -3.13 6.56
CA CYS A 161 -16.80 -3.41 5.68
C CYS A 161 -16.36 -4.87 5.84
N SER A 162 -16.59 -5.69 4.80
CA SER A 162 -16.33 -7.13 4.79
C SER A 162 -14.86 -7.50 4.72
N VAL A 163 -13.96 -6.51 4.73
CA VAL A 163 -12.53 -6.73 4.93
C VAL A 163 -12.35 -7.26 6.35
N ARG A 164 -12.19 -8.57 6.48
CA ARG A 164 -11.78 -9.22 7.73
C ARG A 164 -10.40 -8.71 8.10
N CYS A 165 -10.35 -7.60 8.83
CA CYS A 165 -9.13 -7.10 9.44
C CYS A 165 -8.87 -7.98 10.66
N ARG A 166 -8.04 -9.02 10.50
CA ARG A 166 -7.57 -9.81 11.64
C ARG A 166 -6.52 -8.96 12.35
N ARG A 167 -6.79 -8.57 13.60
CA ARG A 167 -5.79 -7.91 14.45
C ARG A 167 -4.53 -8.78 14.47
N ILE A 168 -3.41 -8.25 13.98
CA ILE A 168 -2.10 -8.89 14.16
C ILE A 168 -1.53 -8.29 15.44
N THR A 169 -1.73 -8.97 16.56
CA THR A 169 -1.08 -8.63 17.83
C THR A 169 0.36 -9.15 17.81
N PRO A 170 1.37 -8.32 18.13
CA PRO A 170 2.73 -8.81 18.37
C PRO A 170 2.69 -9.93 19.43
N GLY A 171 3.24 -11.10 19.11
CA GLY A 171 3.31 -12.24 20.04
C GLY A 171 2.11 -13.20 20.05
N ALA A 172 1.06 -12.97 19.26
CA ALA A 172 -0.03 -13.96 19.14
C ALA A 172 0.37 -15.11 18.19
N PRO A 173 0.24 -16.39 18.58
CA PRO A 173 0.54 -17.51 17.70
C PRO A 173 -0.38 -17.49 16.48
N CYS A 174 0.22 -17.68 15.29
CA CYS A 174 -0.50 -17.77 14.03
C CYS A 174 -1.30 -19.08 13.98
N SER A 175 -2.47 -19.11 14.62
CA SER A 175 -3.33 -20.29 14.58
C SER A 175 -3.90 -20.48 13.17
N ARG A 176 -3.40 -21.53 12.48
CA ARG A 176 -4.05 -22.09 11.31
C ARG A 176 -5.25 -22.88 11.80
N SER A 177 -6.41 -22.24 11.89
CA SER A 177 -7.67 -22.95 11.97
C SER A 177 -8.68 -22.26 11.06
N ALA A 178 -8.65 -22.66 9.79
CA ALA A 178 -9.84 -22.64 8.97
C ALA A 178 -10.69 -23.82 9.44
N THR A 179 -11.64 -23.56 10.34
CA THR A 179 -12.81 -24.42 10.49
C THR A 179 -13.95 -23.70 9.81
N ALA A 180 -14.34 -24.26 8.66
CA ALA A 180 -15.68 -24.09 8.14
C ALA A 180 -16.63 -24.68 9.19
N ASP A 181 -17.57 -23.88 9.69
CA ASP A 181 -18.81 -24.44 10.20
C ASP A 181 -19.97 -23.48 9.97
N GLY A 182 -21.10 -24.08 9.64
CA GLY A 182 -22.28 -23.47 9.02
C GLY A 182 -23.12 -22.63 9.99
N GLY A 183 -23.87 -21.69 9.41
CA GLY A 183 -24.82 -20.88 10.18
C GLY A 183 -25.47 -19.75 9.38
N GLN A 184 -26.56 -20.09 8.69
CA GLN A 184 -27.62 -19.21 8.19
C GLN A 184 -27.34 -18.28 6.99
N ARG A 185 -27.90 -18.69 5.85
CA ARG A 185 -28.04 -17.92 4.60
C ARG A 185 -29.08 -16.81 4.78
N GLY A 186 -28.64 -15.59 5.03
CA GLY A 186 -29.42 -14.39 4.71
C GLY A 186 -29.32 -14.11 3.20
N ARG A 187 -30.37 -14.44 2.43
CA ARG A 187 -30.47 -14.04 1.02
C ARG A 187 -30.62 -12.52 0.93
N CYS A 188 -29.54 -11.79 0.70
CA CYS A 188 -29.64 -10.42 0.21
C CYS A 188 -29.68 -10.44 -1.31
N ARG A 189 -30.90 -10.46 -1.87
CA ARG A 189 -31.12 -10.07 -3.26
C ARG A 189 -30.94 -8.55 -3.29
N ASN A 190 -29.96 -8.06 -4.05
CA ASN A 190 -30.17 -6.83 -4.82
C ASN A 190 -29.27 -6.83 -6.05
N ARG A 191 -29.94 -6.71 -7.19
CA ARG A 191 -29.39 -6.58 -8.53
C ARG A 191 -28.73 -5.20 -8.62
N CYS A 192 -27.46 -5.16 -8.99
CA CYS A 192 -26.92 -4.03 -9.73
C CYS A 192 -26.69 -4.51 -11.16
N ARG A 193 -27.33 -3.84 -12.11
CA ARG A 193 -27.17 -3.97 -13.56
C ARG A 193 -27.11 -2.55 -14.11
N PRO A 194 -26.47 -2.42 -15.26
CA PRO A 194 -25.06 -2.08 -15.44
C PRO A 194 -24.76 -0.60 -15.15
#